data_AF-A0A355M615-F1
#
_entry.id   AF-A0A355M615-F1
#
_cell.length_a   1.000
_cell.length_b   1.000
_cell.length_c   1.000
_cell.angle_alpha   90.00
_cell.angle_beta   90.00
_cell.angle_gamma   90.00
#
_symmetry.space_group_name_H-M   'P 1'
#
loop_
_entity.id
_entity.type
_entity.pdbx_description
1 polymer ?
#
loop_
_entity_poly.entity_id
_entity_poly.type
_entity_poly.pdbx_seq_one_letter_code
_entity_poly.pdbx_strand_id
1 'polypeptide(L)'
;MLRTEQEHMDAKVLIVGTTPDYINAIDSFAGSRVLFLTDIKLRKNAIEPVPDLPKEVCSDLSNANQAISDLIDHLNRYSLSINGIACYDCESLELASLIGKHFNVFFQSSETIRSSRNKFLSKEAWKKAGLKTPRYSLLYSKEDAILFFETLESPCVLKPLSGAGSELVYLCRTSEDIIKRFEQIIAGLKARQDNRLFKTDKLVILAEEFIEGIEYSCDFMIENNSVQIIRLTQKIKSSCSLPFGIIAGYKLINTIPEVTHENLIATLNKAGTSLGINKSICMIDFIVKNNEIFLIEIAPRPGGDCLPSLLFAATEQNIIEMAINYASGCKIMPKDYRSILNMIAFRIFADKEGVLKNIDASALIKDKKVLALNLTSYPGKIIKLPPDDYDSWVLGNFIVHPLNNETDIVDLYSKSIRDIQLKIDAF
;
A
#
# COMPACT_ATOMS: atom_id res chain seq x y z
N MET A 1 -35.87 0.71 12.18
CA MET A 1 -35.98 -0.57 12.90
C MET A 1 -34.63 -0.83 13.54
N LEU A 2 -34.57 -0.80 14.87
CA LEU A 2 -33.36 -1.14 15.63
C LEU A 2 -33.18 -2.66 15.51
N ARG A 3 -32.10 -3.10 14.87
CA ARG A 3 -31.68 -4.52 14.89
C ARG A 3 -31.33 -4.89 16.34
N THR A 4 -31.65 -6.12 16.73
CA THR A 4 -31.43 -6.60 18.10
C THR A 4 -29.94 -6.80 18.39
N GLU A 5 -29.50 -6.69 19.65
CA GLU A 5 -28.09 -6.88 20.06
C GLU A 5 -27.53 -8.25 19.65
N GLN A 6 -28.40 -9.25 19.48
CA GLN A 6 -28.05 -10.60 19.07
C GLN A 6 -27.79 -10.70 17.55
N GLU A 7 -28.50 -9.95 16.70
CA GLU A 7 -28.21 -9.82 15.26
C GLU A 7 -26.88 -9.08 14.99
N HIS A 8 -26.46 -8.23 15.92
CA HIS A 8 -25.14 -7.58 15.86
C HIS A 8 -23.98 -8.53 16.19
N MET A 9 -24.23 -9.61 16.92
CA MET A 9 -23.19 -10.58 17.31
C MET A 9 -22.87 -11.62 16.22
N ASP A 10 -23.80 -11.91 15.31
CA ASP A 10 -23.58 -12.89 14.22
C ASP A 10 -23.12 -12.28 12.88
N ALA A 11 -23.23 -10.95 12.73
CA ALA A 11 -22.83 -10.26 11.51
C ALA A 11 -21.30 -10.17 11.33
N LYS A 12 -20.83 -10.47 10.12
CA LYS A 12 -19.41 -10.52 9.77
C LYS A 12 -18.92 -9.22 9.12
N VAL A 13 -17.65 -8.91 9.33
CA VAL A 13 -16.92 -8.00 8.44
C VAL A 13 -16.39 -8.79 7.25
N LEU A 14 -16.81 -8.41 6.05
CA LEU A 14 -16.31 -8.99 4.82
C LEU A 14 -14.93 -8.41 4.49
N ILE A 15 -13.92 -9.26 4.39
CA ILE A 15 -12.60 -8.91 3.87
C ILE A 15 -12.59 -9.24 2.37
N VAL A 16 -12.43 -8.21 1.53
CA VAL A 16 -12.50 -8.36 0.07
C VAL A 16 -11.08 -8.39 -0.52
N GLY A 17 -10.70 -9.53 -1.10
CA GLY A 17 -9.32 -9.77 -1.54
C GLY A 17 -8.40 -10.12 -0.38
N THR A 18 -7.12 -9.74 -0.50
CA THR A 18 -5.98 -10.12 0.35
C THR A 18 -5.34 -11.45 -0.03
N THR A 19 -4.05 -11.56 0.26
CA THR A 19 -3.24 -12.75 0.01
C THR A 19 -3.44 -13.81 1.12
N PRO A 20 -3.20 -15.10 0.84
CA PRO A 20 -3.41 -16.17 1.81
C PRO A 20 -2.64 -16.02 3.13
N ASP A 21 -1.45 -15.42 3.14
CA ASP A 21 -0.69 -15.08 4.34
C ASP A 21 -1.42 -14.06 5.22
N TYR A 22 -2.01 -13.02 4.62
CA TYR A 22 -2.87 -12.07 5.32
C TYR A 22 -4.15 -12.73 5.83
N ILE A 23 -4.77 -13.63 5.05
CA ILE A 23 -5.95 -14.38 5.51
C ILE A 23 -5.62 -15.17 6.78
N ASN A 24 -4.52 -15.93 6.76
CA ASN A 24 -4.08 -16.72 7.90
C ASN A 24 -3.76 -15.83 9.13
N ALA A 25 -3.07 -14.70 8.91
CA ALA A 25 -2.79 -13.74 9.98
C ALA A 25 -4.07 -13.12 10.56
N ILE A 26 -5.01 -12.70 9.71
CA ILE A 26 -6.28 -12.09 10.14
C ILE A 26 -7.14 -13.10 10.89
N ASP A 27 -7.27 -14.33 10.40
CA ASP A 27 -8.10 -15.35 11.06
C ASP A 27 -7.62 -15.63 12.50
N SER A 28 -6.31 -15.55 12.75
CA SER A 28 -5.72 -15.81 14.07
C SER A 28 -6.19 -14.86 15.18
N PHE A 29 -6.53 -13.59 14.85
CA PHE A 29 -6.97 -12.59 15.84
C PHE A 29 -8.43 -12.12 15.63
N ALA A 30 -8.95 -12.20 14.40
CA ALA A 30 -10.32 -11.79 14.10
C ALA A 30 -11.31 -12.95 14.30
N GLY A 31 -10.87 -14.18 14.09
CA GLY A 31 -11.66 -15.40 14.31
C GLY A 31 -13.00 -15.36 13.59
N SER A 32 -14.07 -15.66 14.32
CA SER A 32 -15.43 -15.71 13.76
C SER A 32 -16.02 -14.35 13.38
N ARG A 33 -15.33 -13.23 13.59
CA ARG A 33 -15.82 -11.88 13.24
C ARG A 33 -15.75 -11.57 11.76
N VAL A 34 -14.97 -12.33 10.99
CA VAL A 34 -14.67 -12.03 9.58
C VAL A 34 -15.17 -13.11 8.63
N LEU A 35 -15.41 -12.71 7.39
CA LEU A 35 -15.66 -13.57 6.24
C LEU A 35 -14.71 -13.12 5.13
N PHE A 36 -13.98 -14.03 4.51
CA PHE A 36 -13.04 -13.73 3.44
C PHE A 36 -13.68 -13.97 2.07
N LEU A 37 -13.53 -13.02 1.15
CA LEU A 37 -13.79 -13.20 -0.28
C LEU A 37 -12.45 -13.21 -1.02
N THR A 38 -11.99 -14.42 -1.35
CA THR A 38 -10.63 -14.69 -1.83
C THR A 38 -10.61 -15.00 -3.31
N ASP A 39 -9.56 -14.55 -4.00
CA ASP A 39 -9.36 -14.91 -5.41
C ASP A 39 -9.00 -16.39 -5.55
N ILE A 40 -9.76 -17.10 -6.40
CA ILE A 40 -9.55 -18.53 -6.63
C ILE A 40 -8.14 -18.86 -7.13
N LYS A 41 -7.48 -17.94 -7.87
CA LYS A 41 -6.11 -18.13 -8.34
C LYS A 41 -5.11 -18.03 -7.18
N LEU A 42 -5.32 -17.09 -6.25
CA LEU A 42 -4.48 -16.96 -5.06
C LEU A 42 -4.64 -18.17 -4.15
N ARG A 43 -5.88 -18.59 -3.87
CA ARG A 43 -6.13 -19.76 -3.01
C ARG A 43 -5.54 -21.05 -3.59
N LYS A 44 -5.58 -21.25 -4.91
CA LYS A 44 -4.99 -22.43 -5.57
C LYS A 44 -3.48 -22.56 -5.36
N ASN A 45 -2.78 -21.44 -5.20
CA ASN A 45 -1.32 -21.40 -5.04
C ASN A 45 -0.89 -21.19 -3.57
N ALA A 46 -1.84 -21.14 -2.64
CA ALA A 46 -1.58 -20.91 -1.22
C ALA A 46 -0.88 -22.12 -0.58
N ILE A 47 0.10 -21.84 0.29
CA ILE A 47 0.70 -22.85 1.17
C ILE A 47 0.07 -22.80 2.57
N GLU A 48 -0.58 -21.68 2.88
CA GLU A 48 -1.27 -21.39 4.12
C GLU A 48 -2.55 -22.22 4.25
N PRO A 49 -2.96 -22.55 5.48
CA PRO A 49 -4.18 -23.31 5.70
C PRO A 49 -5.41 -22.60 5.13
N VAL A 50 -6.39 -23.41 4.70
CA VAL A 50 -7.71 -22.93 4.31
C VAL A 50 -8.47 -22.58 5.59
N PRO A 51 -9.08 -21.38 5.70
CA PRO A 51 -9.94 -21.05 6.83
C PRO A 51 -11.08 -22.06 7.00
N ASP A 52 -11.44 -22.35 8.25
CA ASP A 52 -12.56 -23.24 8.55
C ASP A 52 -13.86 -22.73 7.91
N LEU A 53 -14.71 -23.64 7.44
CA LEU A 53 -16.06 -23.28 7.01
C LEU A 53 -16.82 -22.65 8.19
N PRO A 54 -17.60 -21.57 7.96
CA PRO A 54 -17.94 -20.94 6.68
C PRO A 54 -17.13 -19.67 6.37
N LYS A 55 -15.88 -19.56 6.82
CA LYS A 55 -15.15 -18.28 6.85
C LYS A 55 -14.58 -17.80 5.51
N GLU A 56 -14.60 -18.60 4.45
CA GLU A 56 -14.03 -18.22 3.15
C GLU A 56 -14.97 -18.53 1.99
N VAL A 57 -15.08 -17.57 1.07
CA VAL A 57 -15.70 -17.69 -0.26
C VAL A 57 -14.60 -17.50 -1.29
N CYS A 58 -14.37 -18.52 -2.14
CA CYS A 58 -13.42 -18.41 -3.24
C CYS A 58 -14.16 -18.12 -4.55
N SER A 59 -13.79 -17.04 -5.24
CA SER A 59 -14.39 -16.66 -6.52
C SER A 59 -13.36 -16.02 -7.46
N ASP A 60 -13.73 -15.81 -8.73
CA ASP A 60 -12.94 -14.99 -9.66
C ASP A 60 -13.21 -13.50 -9.41
N LEU A 61 -12.29 -12.84 -8.70
CA LEU A 61 -12.45 -11.43 -8.33
C LEU A 61 -12.28 -10.47 -9.52
N SER A 62 -11.92 -10.97 -10.71
CA SER A 62 -11.96 -10.19 -11.94
C SER A 62 -13.37 -10.03 -12.51
N ASN A 63 -14.32 -10.87 -12.07
CA ASN A 63 -15.73 -10.83 -12.45
C ASN A 63 -16.61 -10.47 -11.25
N ALA A 64 -16.91 -9.18 -11.10
CA ALA A 64 -17.69 -8.67 -9.97
C ALA A 64 -19.08 -9.32 -9.83
N ASN A 65 -19.76 -9.61 -10.95
CA ASN A 65 -21.09 -10.23 -10.91
C ASN A 65 -21.02 -11.65 -10.36
N GLN A 66 -20.01 -12.42 -10.80
CA GLN A 66 -19.79 -13.78 -10.29
C GLN A 66 -19.43 -13.76 -8.80
N ALA A 67 -18.49 -12.90 -8.40
CA ALA A 67 -18.07 -12.78 -7.01
C ALA A 67 -19.23 -12.38 -6.07
N ILE A 68 -20.11 -11.48 -6.51
CA ILE A 68 -21.33 -11.12 -5.76
C ILE A 68 -22.29 -12.30 -5.70
N SER A 69 -22.52 -13.02 -6.81
CA SER A 69 -23.38 -14.20 -6.83
C SER A 69 -22.90 -15.31 -5.88
N ASP A 70 -21.61 -15.63 -5.93
CA ASP A 70 -21.00 -16.66 -5.07
C ASP A 70 -21.09 -16.27 -3.59
N LEU A 71 -20.90 -14.98 -3.30
CA LEU A 71 -21.07 -14.45 -1.94
C LEU A 71 -22.52 -14.57 -1.47
N ILE A 72 -23.51 -14.24 -2.30
CA ILE A 72 -24.94 -14.39 -1.95
C ILE A 72 -25.25 -15.85 -1.63
N ASP A 73 -24.84 -16.78 -2.49
CA ASP A 73 -25.09 -18.22 -2.31
C ASP A 73 -24.46 -18.73 -1.01
N HIS A 74 -23.25 -18.28 -0.69
CA HIS A 74 -22.56 -18.64 0.55
C HIS A 74 -23.24 -18.07 1.79
N LEU A 75 -23.60 -16.79 1.77
CA LEU A 75 -24.32 -16.14 2.88
C LEU A 75 -25.66 -16.85 3.15
N ASN A 76 -26.41 -17.20 2.10
CA ASN A 76 -27.67 -17.95 2.22
C ASN A 76 -27.44 -19.37 2.77
N ARG A 77 -26.45 -20.10 2.26
CA ARG A 77 -26.14 -21.48 2.67
C ARG A 77 -25.83 -21.59 4.15
N TYR A 78 -25.12 -20.61 4.70
CA TYR A 78 -24.67 -20.63 6.10
C TYR A 78 -25.46 -19.68 7.01
N SER A 79 -26.54 -19.08 6.51
CA SER A 79 -27.36 -18.10 7.25
C SER A 79 -26.53 -16.97 7.87
N LEU A 80 -25.57 -16.44 7.10
CA LEU A 80 -24.68 -15.37 7.52
C LEU A 80 -25.18 -14.01 7.03
N SER A 81 -24.78 -12.95 7.74
CA SER A 81 -24.97 -11.57 7.29
C SER A 81 -23.67 -10.79 7.39
N ILE A 82 -23.56 -9.72 6.62
CA ILE A 82 -22.42 -8.80 6.66
C ILE A 82 -22.87 -7.41 7.14
N ASN A 83 -22.07 -6.77 7.99
CA ASN A 83 -22.34 -5.43 8.53
C ASN A 83 -21.21 -4.42 8.27
N GLY A 84 -20.07 -4.89 7.78
CA GLY A 84 -18.91 -4.06 7.44
C GLY A 84 -18.12 -4.67 6.30
N ILE A 85 -17.37 -3.83 5.59
CA ILE A 85 -16.44 -4.24 4.53
C ILE A 85 -15.07 -3.63 4.84
N ALA A 86 -14.04 -4.47 4.84
CA ALA A 86 -12.65 -4.03 4.89
C ALA A 86 -11.90 -4.55 3.66
N CYS A 87 -10.95 -3.75 3.16
CA CYS A 87 -10.17 -4.07 1.97
C CYS A 87 -8.76 -3.46 2.14
N TYR A 88 -7.74 -4.29 1.98
CA TYR A 88 -6.33 -3.92 2.16
C TYR A 88 -5.56 -3.88 0.84
N ASP A 89 -6.12 -4.51 -0.20
CA ASP A 89 -5.51 -4.57 -1.51
C ASP A 89 -6.10 -3.50 -2.43
N CYS A 90 -5.21 -2.82 -3.14
CA CYS A 90 -5.58 -1.77 -4.07
C CYS A 90 -6.53 -2.28 -5.17
N GLU A 91 -6.22 -3.41 -5.79
CA GLU A 91 -6.98 -4.09 -6.84
C GLU A 91 -8.40 -4.50 -6.43
N SER A 92 -8.66 -4.65 -5.13
CA SER A 92 -9.93 -5.17 -4.62
C SER A 92 -10.86 -4.06 -4.14
N LEU A 93 -10.39 -2.80 -4.06
CA LEU A 93 -11.19 -1.65 -3.63
C LEU A 93 -12.43 -1.41 -4.50
N GLU A 94 -12.32 -1.59 -5.83
CA GLU A 94 -13.45 -1.40 -6.73
C GLU A 94 -14.51 -2.49 -6.52
N LEU A 95 -14.09 -3.75 -6.35
CA LEU A 95 -14.99 -4.85 -6.04
C LEU A 95 -15.68 -4.63 -4.68
N ALA A 96 -14.93 -4.17 -3.67
CA ALA A 96 -15.47 -3.85 -2.35
C ALA A 96 -16.55 -2.75 -2.41
N SER A 97 -16.35 -1.72 -3.25
CA SER A 97 -17.37 -0.69 -3.53
C SER A 97 -18.64 -1.29 -4.11
N LEU A 98 -18.52 -2.14 -5.13
CA LEU A 98 -19.66 -2.78 -5.79
C LEU A 98 -20.44 -3.69 -4.84
N ILE A 99 -19.73 -4.46 -4.00
CA ILE A 99 -20.33 -5.31 -2.96
C ILE A 99 -21.05 -4.43 -1.92
N GLY A 100 -20.40 -3.38 -1.42
CA GLY A 100 -21.01 -2.45 -0.46
C GLY A 100 -22.33 -1.86 -0.97
N LYS A 101 -22.34 -1.42 -2.24
CA LYS A 101 -23.54 -0.95 -2.91
C LYS A 101 -24.62 -2.03 -3.02
N HIS A 102 -24.25 -3.27 -3.35
CA HIS A 102 -25.20 -4.38 -3.50
C HIS A 102 -25.88 -4.76 -2.18
N PHE A 103 -25.10 -4.88 -1.11
CA PHE A 103 -25.59 -5.31 0.21
C PHE A 103 -26.04 -4.16 1.12
N ASN A 104 -26.00 -2.91 0.62
CA ASN A 104 -26.27 -1.71 1.40
C ASN A 104 -25.40 -1.62 2.68
N VAL A 105 -24.12 -1.98 2.54
CA VAL A 105 -23.09 -1.86 3.58
C VAL A 105 -22.14 -0.74 3.17
N PHE A 106 -21.78 0.12 4.11
CA PHE A 106 -20.93 1.26 3.80
C PHE A 106 -19.56 0.83 3.29
N PHE A 107 -19.19 1.37 2.12
CA PHE A 107 -17.84 1.42 1.59
C PHE A 107 -17.72 2.68 0.71
N GLN A 108 -16.50 3.04 0.29
CA GLN A 108 -16.34 4.18 -0.64
C GLN A 108 -17.04 3.88 -1.96
N SER A 109 -17.59 4.92 -2.60
CA SER A 109 -18.21 4.80 -3.92
C SER A 109 -17.17 4.45 -5.00
N SER A 110 -17.61 3.84 -6.10
CA SER A 110 -16.73 3.54 -7.25
C SER A 110 -16.10 4.80 -7.84
N GLU A 111 -16.79 5.94 -7.81
CA GLU A 111 -16.23 7.23 -8.24
C GLU A 111 -15.09 7.69 -7.31
N THR A 112 -15.26 7.53 -6.00
CA THR A 112 -14.23 7.84 -4.98
C THR A 112 -13.03 6.91 -5.12
N ILE A 113 -13.26 5.61 -5.30
CA ILE A 113 -12.18 4.63 -5.53
C ILE A 113 -11.43 4.96 -6.82
N ARG A 114 -12.13 5.20 -7.92
CA ARG A 114 -11.52 5.59 -9.20
C ARG A 114 -10.71 6.88 -9.09
N SER A 115 -11.25 7.91 -8.42
CA SER A 115 -10.59 9.21 -8.28
C SER A 115 -9.34 9.14 -7.41
N SER A 116 -9.33 8.29 -6.38
CA SER A 116 -8.15 8.09 -5.52
C SER A 116 -7.08 7.22 -6.16
N ARG A 117 -7.48 6.14 -6.85
CA ARG A 117 -6.56 5.16 -7.45
C ARG A 117 -5.97 5.58 -8.79
N ASN A 118 -6.65 6.46 -9.53
CA ASN A 118 -6.11 7.03 -10.75
C ASN A 118 -5.28 8.28 -10.42
N LYS A 119 -3.96 8.17 -10.58
CA LYS A 119 -3.00 9.23 -10.23
C LYS A 119 -3.22 10.54 -10.98
N PHE A 120 -3.86 10.53 -12.15
CA PHE A 120 -4.21 11.76 -12.86
C PHE A 120 -5.47 12.40 -12.25
N LEU A 121 -6.52 11.60 -12.02
CA LEU A 121 -7.77 12.11 -11.43
C LEU A 121 -7.55 12.65 -10.01
N SER A 122 -6.71 12.00 -9.21
CA SER A 122 -6.41 12.48 -7.86
C SER A 122 -5.76 13.85 -7.88
N LYS A 123 -4.81 14.07 -8.80
CA LYS A 123 -4.13 15.35 -8.98
C LYS A 123 -5.01 16.44 -9.55
N GLU A 124 -5.92 16.10 -10.46
CA GLU A 124 -6.91 17.04 -10.97
C GLU A 124 -7.82 17.53 -9.85
N ALA A 125 -8.29 16.64 -8.98
CA ALA A 125 -9.09 16.99 -7.82
C ALA A 125 -8.29 17.83 -6.81
N TRP A 126 -7.05 17.46 -6.50
CA TRP A 126 -6.19 18.22 -5.59
C TRP A 126 -5.88 19.62 -6.11
N LYS A 127 -5.55 19.75 -7.41
CA LYS A 127 -5.32 21.05 -8.05
C LYS A 127 -6.55 21.93 -7.99
N LYS A 128 -7.75 21.39 -8.29
CA LYS A 128 -9.04 22.11 -8.15
C LYS A 128 -9.32 22.53 -6.71
N ALA A 129 -8.91 21.72 -5.75
CA ALA A 129 -8.97 22.05 -4.33
C ALA A 129 -7.84 23.01 -3.88
N GLY A 130 -6.97 23.51 -4.76
CA GLY A 130 -5.87 24.40 -4.40
C GLY A 130 -4.77 23.72 -3.56
N LEU A 131 -4.66 22.39 -3.63
CA LEU A 131 -3.57 21.62 -3.05
C LEU A 131 -2.43 21.47 -4.06
N LYS A 132 -1.20 21.36 -3.56
CA LYS A 132 -0.03 21.18 -4.41
C LYS A 132 0.19 19.70 -4.71
N THR A 133 0.61 19.46 -5.94
CA THR A 133 1.07 18.18 -6.50
C THR A 133 2.18 18.53 -7.49
N PRO A 134 3.14 17.64 -7.77
CA PRO A 134 4.07 17.84 -8.89
C PRO A 134 3.33 18.24 -10.16
N ARG A 135 3.90 19.10 -11.03
CA ARG A 135 3.33 19.36 -12.36
C ARG A 135 3.21 18.03 -13.11
N TYR A 136 2.13 17.85 -13.87
CA TYR A 136 1.85 16.57 -14.53
C TYR A 136 1.27 16.73 -15.93
N SER A 137 1.44 15.71 -16.76
CA SER A 137 0.78 15.58 -18.07
C SER A 137 0.48 14.12 -18.39
N LEU A 138 -0.60 13.89 -19.15
CA LEU A 138 -0.89 12.59 -19.75
C LEU A 138 -0.08 12.46 -21.04
N LEU A 139 0.58 11.32 -21.20
CA LEU A 139 1.34 10.98 -22.39
C LEU A 139 0.63 9.87 -23.16
N TYR A 140 0.29 10.16 -24.41
CA TYR A 140 -0.27 9.20 -25.37
C TYR A 140 0.79 8.75 -26.37
N SER A 141 1.86 9.53 -26.54
CA SER A 141 2.97 9.25 -27.44
C SER A 141 4.32 9.61 -26.82
N LYS A 142 5.40 9.24 -27.50
CA LYS A 142 6.76 9.64 -27.11
C LYS A 142 6.96 11.14 -27.33
N GLU A 143 6.33 11.69 -28.35
CA GLU A 143 6.37 13.10 -28.70
C GLU A 143 5.75 13.95 -27.58
N ASP A 144 4.62 13.51 -27.01
CA ASP A 144 4.02 14.14 -25.82
C ASP A 144 5.00 14.18 -24.65
N ALA A 145 5.77 13.10 -24.49
CA ALA A 145 6.72 12.94 -23.39
C ALA A 145 7.90 13.92 -23.49
N ILE A 146 8.43 14.09 -24.70
CA ILE A 146 9.50 15.05 -25.01
C ILE A 146 8.99 16.47 -24.80
N LEU A 147 7.83 16.81 -25.37
CA LEU A 147 7.25 18.14 -25.25
C LEU A 147 7.02 18.52 -23.79
N PHE A 148 6.47 17.61 -22.97
CA PHE A 148 6.30 17.88 -21.54
C PHE A 148 7.63 18.10 -20.83
N PHE A 149 8.64 17.27 -21.11
CA PHE A 149 9.96 17.38 -20.50
C PHE A 149 10.66 18.70 -20.82
N GLU A 150 10.54 19.19 -22.05
CA GLU A 150 11.07 20.50 -22.46
C GLU A 150 10.42 21.68 -21.71
N THR A 151 9.24 21.47 -21.10
CA THR A 151 8.59 22.49 -20.24
C THR A 151 9.07 22.49 -18.78
N LEU A 152 9.96 21.57 -18.40
CA LEU A 152 10.46 21.39 -17.04
C LEU A 152 11.93 21.82 -16.94
N GLU A 153 12.26 22.45 -15.82
CA GLU A 153 13.66 22.74 -15.42
C GLU A 153 14.25 21.62 -14.55
N SER A 154 13.47 20.58 -14.27
CA SER A 154 13.81 19.45 -13.42
C SER A 154 13.75 18.14 -14.20
N PRO A 155 14.33 17.05 -13.67
CA PRO A 155 14.04 15.71 -14.17
C PRO A 155 12.53 15.42 -14.20
N CYS A 156 12.15 14.40 -14.98
CA CYS A 156 10.78 13.95 -15.12
C CYS A 156 10.62 12.54 -14.55
N VAL A 157 9.52 12.25 -13.87
CA VAL A 157 9.13 10.92 -13.42
C VAL A 157 8.04 10.39 -14.35
N LEU A 158 8.28 9.25 -15.00
CA LEU A 158 7.27 8.54 -15.78
C LEU A 158 6.71 7.37 -14.98
N LYS A 159 5.38 7.20 -15.00
CA LYS A 159 4.71 6.09 -14.32
C LYS A 159 3.34 5.75 -14.93
N PRO A 160 2.81 4.54 -14.70
CA PRO A 160 1.42 4.21 -14.99
C PRO A 160 0.41 5.09 -14.26
N LEU A 161 -0.81 5.18 -14.79
CA LEU A 161 -1.94 5.87 -14.13
C LEU A 161 -2.44 5.16 -12.87
N SER A 162 -2.39 3.83 -12.88
CA SER A 162 -2.79 2.97 -11.77
C SER A 162 -1.68 1.97 -11.46
N GLY A 163 -1.72 1.38 -10.27
CA GLY A 163 -0.70 0.46 -9.77
C GLY A 163 -0.44 0.70 -8.29
N ALA A 164 0.61 0.07 -7.77
CA ALA A 164 1.13 0.26 -6.42
C ALA A 164 2.65 -0.03 -6.41
N GLY A 165 3.31 0.11 -5.27
CA GLY A 165 4.66 -0.42 -5.05
C GLY A 165 5.81 0.22 -5.86
N SER A 166 5.58 1.39 -6.47
CA SER A 166 6.52 2.03 -7.40
C SER A 166 6.87 1.15 -8.63
N GLU A 167 5.97 0.26 -9.03
CA GLU A 167 6.13 -0.53 -10.25
C GLU A 167 6.12 0.35 -11.51
N LEU A 168 7.08 0.09 -12.41
CA LEU A 168 7.24 0.81 -13.67
C LEU A 168 7.37 2.34 -13.48
N VAL A 169 7.91 2.79 -12.34
CA VAL A 169 8.21 4.20 -12.06
C VAL A 169 9.67 4.48 -12.40
N TYR A 170 9.92 5.48 -13.25
CA TYR A 170 11.27 5.80 -13.70
C TYR A 170 11.55 7.30 -13.63
N LEU A 171 12.73 7.65 -13.11
CA LEU A 171 13.29 8.99 -13.22
C LEU A 171 14.03 9.13 -14.55
N CYS A 172 13.69 10.15 -15.31
CA CYS A 172 14.28 10.47 -16.61
C CYS A 172 14.99 11.82 -16.52
N ARG A 173 16.26 11.87 -16.94
CA ARG A 173 17.09 13.08 -16.87
C ARG A 173 17.40 13.66 -18.25
N THR A 174 17.16 12.90 -19.31
CA THR A 174 17.34 13.32 -20.70
C THR A 174 16.16 12.90 -21.56
N SER A 175 16.03 13.49 -22.75
CA SER A 175 15.00 13.12 -23.72
C SER A 175 15.15 11.66 -24.19
N GLU A 176 16.38 11.16 -24.31
CA GLU A 176 16.66 9.76 -24.63
C GLU A 176 16.20 8.81 -23.52
N ASP A 177 16.42 9.18 -22.25
CA ASP A 177 15.89 8.43 -21.11
C ASP A 177 14.36 8.33 -21.21
N ILE A 178 13.69 9.44 -21.49
CA ILE A 178 12.22 9.51 -21.58
C ILE A 178 11.70 8.54 -22.62
N ILE A 179 12.27 8.54 -23.83
CA ILE A 179 11.83 7.65 -24.91
C ILE A 179 11.98 6.19 -24.47
N LYS A 180 13.14 5.84 -23.92
CA LYS A 180 13.42 4.48 -23.45
C LYS A 180 12.47 4.04 -22.34
N ARG A 181 12.23 4.90 -21.34
CA ARG A 181 11.36 4.59 -20.20
C ARG A 181 9.89 4.53 -20.61
N PHE A 182 9.46 5.38 -21.54
CA PHE A 182 8.13 5.31 -22.14
C PHE A 182 7.88 3.91 -22.75
N GLU A 183 8.80 3.43 -23.59
CA GLU A 183 8.69 2.09 -24.20
C GLU A 183 8.66 0.97 -23.15
N GLN A 184 9.52 1.06 -22.12
CA GLN A 184 9.55 0.09 -21.03
C GLN A 184 8.25 0.03 -20.25
N ILE A 185 7.64 1.19 -19.95
CA ILE A 185 6.34 1.24 -19.27
C ILE A 185 5.26 0.62 -20.16
N ILE A 186 5.20 0.96 -21.45
CA ILE A 186 4.21 0.39 -22.38
C ILE A 186 4.36 -1.14 -22.47
N ALA A 187 5.59 -1.65 -22.59
CA ALA A 187 5.84 -3.08 -22.61
C ALA A 187 5.45 -3.75 -21.29
N GLY A 188 5.82 -3.14 -20.15
CA GLY A 188 5.49 -3.64 -18.81
C GLY A 188 3.99 -3.67 -18.54
N LEU A 189 3.23 -2.68 -19.02
CA LEU A 189 1.77 -2.64 -18.92
C LEU A 189 1.11 -3.72 -19.78
N LYS A 190 1.60 -3.94 -21.00
CA LYS A 190 1.11 -5.04 -21.86
C LYS A 190 1.33 -6.41 -21.23
N ALA A 191 2.50 -6.62 -20.61
CA ALA A 191 2.81 -7.87 -19.90
C ALA A 191 1.91 -8.08 -18.65
N ARG A 192 1.33 -7.01 -18.10
CA ARG A 192 0.50 -7.02 -16.89
C ARG A 192 -0.99 -6.78 -17.17
N GLN A 193 -1.46 -6.96 -18.40
CA GLN A 193 -2.85 -6.67 -18.79
C GLN A 193 -3.89 -7.46 -17.96
N ASP A 194 -3.53 -8.66 -17.50
CA ASP A 194 -4.39 -9.53 -16.69
C ASP A 194 -4.34 -9.19 -15.18
N ASN A 195 -3.43 -8.29 -14.77
CA ASN A 195 -3.31 -7.84 -13.39
C ASN A 195 -4.32 -6.71 -13.11
N ARG A 196 -5.22 -6.94 -12.15
CA ARG A 196 -6.25 -5.98 -11.71
C ARG A 196 -5.67 -4.64 -11.23
N LEU A 197 -4.43 -4.59 -10.72
CA LEU A 197 -3.75 -3.34 -10.32
C LEU A 197 -3.48 -2.40 -11.51
N PHE A 198 -3.19 -2.96 -12.67
CA PHE A 198 -2.79 -2.22 -13.89
C PHE A 198 -3.90 -2.17 -14.95
N LYS A 199 -5.10 -2.65 -14.62
CA LYS A 199 -6.22 -2.68 -15.55
C LYS A 199 -6.60 -1.26 -15.97
N THR A 200 -6.34 -0.94 -17.23
CA THR A 200 -6.69 0.33 -17.88
C THR A 200 -7.17 0.06 -19.28
N ASP A 201 -8.21 0.77 -19.73
CA ASP A 201 -8.75 0.66 -21.09
C ASP A 201 -7.80 1.25 -22.14
N LYS A 202 -6.84 2.08 -21.70
CA LYS A 202 -5.86 2.76 -22.55
C LYS A 202 -4.48 2.69 -21.94
N LEU A 203 -3.48 2.38 -22.76
CA LEU A 203 -2.07 2.45 -22.39
C LEU A 203 -1.62 3.91 -22.35
N VAL A 204 -1.92 4.58 -21.25
CA VAL A 204 -1.58 5.99 -21.01
C VAL A 204 -0.58 6.07 -19.86
N ILE A 205 0.42 6.92 -20.02
CA ILE A 205 1.48 7.16 -19.04
C ILE A 205 1.28 8.54 -18.41
N LEU A 206 1.54 8.65 -17.12
CA LEU A 206 1.60 9.91 -16.41
C LEU A 206 3.05 10.37 -16.33
N ALA A 207 3.32 11.59 -16.78
CA ALA A 207 4.58 12.28 -16.56
C ALA A 207 4.41 13.29 -15.42
N GLU A 208 5.42 13.37 -14.55
CA GLU A 208 5.47 14.30 -13.43
C GLU A 208 6.81 15.01 -13.32
N GLU A 209 6.77 16.26 -12.87
CA GLU A 209 7.95 16.97 -12.37
C GLU A 209 8.58 16.19 -11.20
N PHE A 210 9.90 16.04 -11.21
CA PHE A 210 10.61 15.47 -10.07
C PHE A 210 10.77 16.51 -8.95
N ILE A 211 10.05 16.31 -7.84
CA ILE A 211 10.21 17.15 -6.66
C ILE A 211 11.35 16.62 -5.79
N GLU A 212 12.46 17.34 -5.78
CA GLU A 212 13.59 17.10 -4.90
C GLU A 212 13.28 17.56 -3.47
N GLY A 213 12.61 16.69 -2.71
CA GLY A 213 12.28 16.90 -1.31
C GLY A 213 12.25 15.59 -0.53
N ILE A 214 11.88 15.69 0.75
CA ILE A 214 11.78 14.52 1.64
C ILE A 214 10.39 13.90 1.48
N GLU A 215 10.36 12.59 1.24
CA GLU A 215 9.13 11.84 1.03
C GLU A 215 8.62 11.25 2.34
N TYR A 216 7.33 11.36 2.57
CA TYR A 216 6.63 10.88 3.75
C TYR A 216 5.44 10.01 3.35
N SER A 217 5.05 9.13 4.26
CA SER A 217 3.74 8.45 4.20
C SER A 217 2.99 8.61 5.51
N CYS A 218 1.68 8.75 5.42
CA CYS A 218 0.81 8.92 6.57
C CYS A 218 -0.40 8.00 6.46
N ASP A 219 -0.64 7.22 7.51
CA ASP A 219 -1.93 6.57 7.73
C ASP A 219 -2.78 7.46 8.63
N PHE A 220 -4.00 7.74 8.21
CA PHE A 220 -4.92 8.59 8.95
C PHE A 220 -6.37 8.13 8.78
N MET A 221 -7.17 8.37 9.81
CA MET A 221 -8.62 8.27 9.73
C MET A 221 -9.18 9.60 9.27
N ILE A 222 -10.14 9.56 8.35
CA ILE A 222 -11.00 10.68 8.02
C ILE A 222 -12.44 10.28 8.32
N GLU A 223 -13.15 11.09 9.10
CA GLU A 223 -14.58 10.90 9.38
C GLU A 223 -15.23 12.25 9.66
N ASN A 224 -16.33 12.58 8.97
CA ASN A 224 -17.09 13.82 9.18
C ASN A 224 -16.23 15.10 9.18
N ASN A 225 -15.32 15.22 8.20
CA ASN A 225 -14.35 16.33 8.08
C ASN A 225 -13.35 16.45 9.23
N SER A 226 -13.25 15.43 10.10
CA SER A 226 -12.20 15.31 11.12
C SER A 226 -11.14 14.35 10.65
N VAL A 227 -9.87 14.67 10.91
CA VAL A 227 -8.73 13.81 10.62
C VAL A 227 -8.02 13.42 11.91
N GLN A 228 -7.69 12.14 12.05
CA GLN A 228 -6.84 11.62 13.12
C GLN A 228 -5.69 10.83 12.51
N ILE A 229 -4.46 11.26 12.77
CA ILE A 229 -3.27 10.55 12.30
C ILE A 229 -3.11 9.26 13.11
N ILE A 230 -2.96 8.13 12.42
CA ILE A 230 -2.60 6.84 13.01
C ILE A 230 -1.09 6.68 13.04
N ARG A 231 -0.43 7.03 11.93
CA ARG A 231 1.00 6.82 11.74
C ARG A 231 1.55 7.87 10.78
N LEU A 232 2.74 8.37 11.07
CA LEU A 232 3.50 9.22 10.17
C LEU A 232 4.92 8.68 10.05
N THR A 233 5.40 8.50 8.82
CA THR A 233 6.77 8.06 8.56
C THR A 233 7.47 8.90 7.52
N GLN A 234 8.78 9.09 7.73
CA GLN A 234 9.70 9.51 6.70
C GLN A 234 10.16 8.27 5.90
N LYS A 235 10.07 8.34 4.57
CA LYS A 235 10.56 7.26 3.71
C LYS A 235 12.07 7.34 3.56
N ILE A 236 12.74 6.21 3.72
CA ILE A 236 14.19 6.06 3.56
C ILE A 236 14.42 5.50 2.16
N LYS A 237 14.95 6.34 1.27
CA LYS A 237 15.33 5.94 -0.09
C LYS A 237 16.60 5.08 -0.01
N SER A 238 16.72 4.09 -0.89
CA SER A 238 17.94 3.30 -0.97
C SER A 238 19.08 4.11 -1.59
N SER A 239 20.32 3.67 -1.33
CA SER A 239 21.47 4.05 -2.13
C SER A 239 21.32 3.54 -3.57
N CYS A 240 22.18 4.01 -4.48
CA CYS A 240 22.07 3.94 -5.94
C CYS A 240 21.86 2.55 -6.60
N SER A 241 21.77 1.45 -5.83
CA SER A 241 21.61 0.09 -6.34
C SER A 241 20.16 -0.34 -6.60
N LEU A 242 19.16 0.28 -5.96
CA LEU A 242 17.76 -0.09 -6.20
C LEU A 242 17.12 0.70 -7.35
N PRO A 243 16.14 0.11 -8.06
CA PRO A 243 15.32 0.84 -9.02
C PRO A 243 14.71 2.10 -8.39
N PHE A 244 14.54 3.15 -9.20
CA PHE A 244 13.96 4.40 -8.75
C PHE A 244 12.56 4.20 -8.15
N GLY A 245 12.26 4.92 -7.06
CA GLY A 245 10.98 4.84 -6.36
C GLY A 245 10.87 3.69 -5.36
N ILE A 246 11.81 2.74 -5.34
CA ILE A 246 11.86 1.69 -4.32
C ILE A 246 12.38 2.28 -3.00
N ILE A 247 11.58 2.07 -1.95
CA ILE A 247 11.85 2.54 -0.60
C ILE A 247 12.58 1.44 0.17
N ALA A 248 13.73 1.76 0.76
CA ALA A 248 14.51 0.82 1.56
C ALA A 248 13.93 0.62 2.97
N GLY A 249 13.27 1.64 3.50
CA GLY A 249 12.65 1.56 4.82
C GLY A 249 11.84 2.79 5.19
N TYR A 250 11.30 2.78 6.41
CA TYR A 250 10.45 3.84 6.92
C TYR A 250 10.84 4.15 8.37
N LYS A 251 11.07 5.42 8.65
CA LYS A 251 11.33 5.91 10.01
C LYS A 251 10.04 6.48 10.60
N LEU A 252 9.62 5.97 11.75
CA LEU A 252 8.49 6.49 12.50
C LEU A 252 8.82 7.88 13.09
N ILE A 253 7.94 8.84 12.82
CA ILE A 253 8.06 10.24 13.26
C ILE A 253 6.72 10.76 13.77
N ASN A 254 6.76 11.85 14.55
CA ASN A 254 5.59 12.55 15.07
C ASN A 254 5.41 13.95 14.47
N THR A 255 6.49 14.58 14.02
CA THR A 255 6.50 15.93 13.45
C THR A 255 7.34 15.97 12.19
N ILE A 256 6.91 16.80 11.24
CA ILE A 256 7.71 17.15 10.06
C ILE A 256 8.32 18.52 10.34
N PRO A 257 9.66 18.67 10.31
CA PRO A 257 10.31 19.92 10.72
C PRO A 257 9.79 21.19 10.03
N GLU A 258 9.39 21.10 8.77
CA GLU A 258 8.98 22.24 7.94
C GLU A 258 7.47 22.49 7.90
N VAL A 259 6.66 21.61 8.51
CA VAL A 259 5.20 21.60 8.36
C VAL A 259 4.53 21.54 9.73
N THR A 260 3.67 22.52 10.01
CA THR A 260 2.89 22.54 11.26
C THR A 260 1.86 21.41 11.28
N HIS A 261 1.49 20.96 12.48
CA HIS A 261 0.48 19.90 12.64
C HIS A 261 -0.87 20.31 12.05
N GLU A 262 -1.28 21.57 12.25
CA GLU A 262 -2.52 22.12 11.72
C GLU A 262 -2.53 22.15 10.19
N ASN A 263 -1.42 22.54 9.57
CA ASN A 263 -1.28 22.54 8.11
C ASN A 263 -1.36 21.13 7.54
N LEU A 264 -0.71 20.16 8.19
CA LEU A 264 -0.79 18.75 7.81
C LEU A 264 -2.24 18.25 7.90
N ILE A 265 -2.92 18.43 9.04
CA ILE A 265 -4.30 17.99 9.25
C ILE A 265 -5.26 18.62 8.23
N ALA A 266 -5.14 19.92 7.98
CA ALA A 266 -5.96 20.62 6.99
C ALA A 266 -5.72 20.08 5.57
N THR A 267 -4.45 19.82 5.23
CA THR A 267 -4.06 19.24 3.94
C THR A 267 -4.60 17.82 3.76
N LEU A 268 -4.47 16.95 4.77
CA LEU A 268 -5.00 15.58 4.75
C LEU A 268 -6.52 15.57 4.59
N ASN A 269 -7.23 16.42 5.34
CA ASN A 269 -8.69 16.53 5.25
C ASN A 269 -9.12 16.98 3.85
N LYS A 270 -8.49 18.03 3.32
CA LYS A 270 -8.80 18.56 1.99
C LYS A 270 -8.44 17.57 0.88
N ALA A 271 -7.33 16.85 1.02
CA ALA A 271 -6.89 15.82 0.08
C ALA A 271 -7.92 14.69 -0.03
N GLY A 272 -8.40 14.16 1.12
CA GLY A 272 -9.43 13.13 1.14
C GLY A 272 -10.79 13.60 0.64
N THR A 273 -11.31 14.70 1.20
CA THR A 273 -12.64 15.23 0.85
C THR A 273 -12.75 15.65 -0.61
N SER A 274 -11.69 16.20 -1.21
CA SER A 274 -11.68 16.57 -2.64
C SER A 274 -11.86 15.38 -3.59
N LEU A 275 -11.62 14.15 -3.11
CA LEU A 275 -11.82 12.89 -3.83
C LEU A 275 -13.14 12.20 -3.46
N GLY A 276 -13.93 12.80 -2.57
CA GLY A 276 -15.14 12.23 -2.00
C GLY A 276 -14.90 11.23 -0.87
N ILE A 277 -13.68 11.16 -0.31
CA ILE A 277 -13.39 10.29 0.83
C ILE A 277 -13.80 11.02 2.12
N ASN A 278 -14.91 10.58 2.72
CA ASN A 278 -15.47 11.23 3.92
C ASN A 278 -15.45 10.36 5.19
N LYS A 279 -15.23 9.05 5.04
CA LYS A 279 -15.21 8.07 6.13
C LYS A 279 -14.31 6.89 5.76
N SER A 280 -13.03 6.91 6.11
CA SER A 280 -12.10 5.80 5.80
C SER A 280 -10.80 5.87 6.61
N ILE A 281 -10.09 4.74 6.72
CA ILE A 281 -8.65 4.74 7.01
C ILE A 281 -7.93 4.88 5.66
N CYS A 282 -7.11 5.91 5.53
CA CYS A 282 -6.38 6.22 4.31
C CYS A 282 -4.89 6.15 4.53
N MET A 283 -4.17 5.74 3.50
CA MET A 283 -2.73 5.94 3.37
C MET A 283 -2.49 7.00 2.30
N ILE A 284 -1.65 7.99 2.60
CA ILE A 284 -1.23 9.01 1.65
C ILE A 284 0.28 9.15 1.64
N ASP A 285 0.82 9.35 0.43
CA ASP A 285 2.21 9.67 0.16
C ASP A 285 2.32 11.12 -0.30
N PHE A 286 3.32 11.83 0.23
CA PHE A 286 3.58 13.22 -0.12
C PHE A 286 5.06 13.58 0.05
N ILE A 287 5.50 14.59 -0.67
CA ILE A 287 6.84 15.18 -0.55
C ILE A 287 6.72 16.52 0.16
N VAL A 288 7.66 16.82 1.04
CA VAL A 288 7.83 18.17 1.60
C VAL A 288 9.09 18.78 1.01
N LYS A 289 8.94 20.00 0.49
CA LYS A 289 10.01 20.83 -0.04
C LYS A 289 9.69 22.30 0.24
N ASN A 290 10.63 23.04 0.82
CA ASN A 290 10.49 24.46 1.11
C ASN A 290 9.20 24.79 1.90
N ASN A 291 8.89 24.00 2.95
CA ASN A 291 7.68 24.15 3.76
C ASN A 291 6.34 23.86 3.06
N GLU A 292 6.37 23.30 1.85
CA GLU A 292 5.18 22.99 1.07
C GLU A 292 4.97 21.48 0.92
N ILE A 293 3.70 21.05 1.02
CA ILE A 293 3.31 19.64 0.88
C ILE A 293 2.86 19.38 -0.56
N PHE A 294 3.59 18.52 -1.27
CA PHE A 294 3.27 18.05 -2.61
C PHE A 294 2.68 16.64 -2.54
N LEU A 295 1.39 16.50 -2.82
CA LEU A 295 0.69 15.22 -2.77
C LEU A 295 1.09 14.30 -3.94
N ILE A 296 1.38 13.03 -3.63
CA ILE A 296 1.78 12.03 -4.62
C ILE A 296 0.63 11.07 -4.92
N GLU A 297 0.16 10.35 -3.91
CA GLU A 297 -0.83 9.26 -4.04
C GLU A 297 -1.61 9.07 -2.74
N ILE A 298 -2.89 8.72 -2.83
CA ILE A 298 -3.74 8.36 -1.69
C ILE A 298 -4.53 7.09 -2.02
N ALA A 299 -4.71 6.22 -1.04
CA ALA A 299 -5.60 5.08 -1.13
C ALA A 299 -6.49 5.01 0.12
N PRO A 300 -7.81 4.77 0.00
CA PRO A 300 -8.74 4.63 1.12
C PRO A 300 -8.63 3.24 1.77
N ARG A 301 -7.42 2.88 2.18
CA ARG A 301 -7.08 1.69 2.94
C ARG A 301 -5.85 1.96 3.83
N PRO A 302 -5.60 1.13 4.85
CA PRO A 302 -4.30 1.11 5.55
C PRO A 302 -3.12 0.91 4.61
N GLY A 303 -1.96 1.49 4.95
CA GLY A 303 -0.67 1.23 4.32
C GLY A 303 -0.23 -0.24 4.50
N GLY A 304 0.41 -0.79 3.47
CA GLY A 304 0.92 -2.17 3.46
C GLY A 304 2.41 -2.25 3.75
N ASP A 305 3.10 -3.25 3.20
CA ASP A 305 4.56 -3.43 3.35
C ASP A 305 4.96 -3.59 4.84
N CYS A 306 6.08 -3.02 5.27
CA CYS A 306 6.50 -3.07 6.68
C CYS A 306 5.82 -2.02 7.59
N LEU A 307 4.87 -1.23 7.06
CA LEU A 307 4.20 -0.16 7.83
C LEU A 307 3.31 -0.70 8.96
N PRO A 308 2.47 -1.75 8.76
CA PRO A 308 1.70 -2.36 9.84
C PRO A 308 2.59 -2.92 10.95
N SER A 309 3.67 -3.63 10.59
CA SER A 309 4.61 -4.21 11.56
C SER A 309 5.34 -3.11 12.34
N LEU A 310 5.74 -2.02 11.68
CA LEU A 310 6.37 -0.87 12.33
C LEU A 310 5.44 -0.22 13.35
N LEU A 311 4.17 0.00 12.99
CA LEU A 311 3.18 0.56 13.91
C LEU A 311 2.95 -0.38 15.10
N PHE A 312 2.81 -1.68 14.83
CA PHE A 312 2.58 -2.68 15.86
C PHE A 312 3.76 -2.75 16.84
N ALA A 313 4.99 -2.78 16.37
CA ALA A 313 6.18 -2.77 17.23
C ALA A 313 6.29 -1.50 18.09
N ALA A 314 5.81 -0.36 17.57
CA ALA A 314 5.86 0.91 18.28
C ALA A 314 4.71 1.12 19.27
N THR A 315 3.53 0.52 19.06
CA THR A 315 2.30 0.92 19.78
C THR A 315 1.42 -0.24 20.25
N GLU A 316 1.77 -1.45 19.82
CA GLU A 316 0.93 -2.66 19.91
C GLU A 316 -0.43 -2.47 19.23
N GLN A 317 -0.56 -1.50 18.31
CA GLN A 317 -1.77 -1.32 17.51
C GLN A 317 -1.65 -2.05 16.18
N ASN A 318 -2.61 -2.95 15.93
CA ASN A 318 -2.75 -3.62 14.66
C ASN A 318 -3.70 -2.81 13.75
N ILE A 319 -3.15 -2.14 12.72
CA ILE A 319 -3.95 -1.31 11.81
C ILE A 319 -4.96 -2.12 10.98
N ILE A 320 -4.67 -3.40 10.74
CA ILE A 320 -5.58 -4.33 10.03
C ILE A 320 -6.81 -4.60 10.91
N GLU A 321 -6.59 -4.85 12.21
CA GLU A 321 -7.67 -4.98 13.19
C GLU A 321 -8.43 -3.65 13.38
N MET A 322 -7.72 -2.51 13.41
CA MET A 322 -8.37 -1.20 13.46
C MET A 322 -9.32 -1.00 12.27
N ALA A 323 -8.94 -1.44 11.06
CA ALA A 323 -9.81 -1.36 9.89
C ALA A 323 -11.05 -2.27 10.00
N ILE A 324 -10.90 -3.48 10.55
CA ILE A 324 -12.04 -4.39 10.83
C ILE A 324 -13.00 -3.72 11.81
N ASN A 325 -12.47 -3.25 12.93
CA ASN A 325 -13.26 -2.58 13.97
C ASN A 325 -13.94 -1.32 13.41
N TYR A 326 -13.24 -0.54 12.57
CA TYR A 326 -13.80 0.65 11.93
C TYR A 326 -14.93 0.31 10.96
N ALA A 327 -14.77 -0.75 10.17
CA ALA A 327 -15.80 -1.26 9.26
C ALA A 327 -17.06 -1.75 10.01
N SER A 328 -16.90 -2.31 11.22
CA SER A 328 -18.02 -2.68 12.11
C SER A 328 -18.69 -1.48 12.80
N GLY A 329 -18.19 -0.26 12.62
CA GLY A 329 -18.70 0.93 13.28
C GLY A 329 -18.17 1.15 14.70
N CYS A 330 -17.15 0.40 15.12
CA CYS A 330 -16.48 0.66 16.39
C CYS A 330 -15.67 1.96 16.33
N LYS A 331 -15.69 2.73 17.42
CA LYS A 331 -14.84 3.91 17.55
C LYS A 331 -13.38 3.46 17.67
N ILE A 332 -12.53 4.00 16.81
CA ILE A 332 -11.08 3.78 16.86
C ILE A 332 -10.42 5.00 17.48
N MET A 333 -9.46 4.75 18.36
CA MET A 333 -8.61 5.80 18.92
C MET A 333 -7.15 5.41 18.67
N PRO A 334 -6.46 6.13 17.76
CA PRO A 334 -5.01 5.97 17.61
C PRO A 334 -4.32 6.24 18.95
N LYS A 335 -3.38 5.37 19.32
CA LYS A 335 -2.54 5.58 20.50
C LYS A 335 -1.45 6.57 20.13
N ASP A 336 -1.06 7.34 21.12
CA ASP A 336 0.11 8.19 21.01
C ASP A 336 1.39 7.35 21.09
N TYR A 337 2.33 7.64 20.20
CA TYR A 337 3.64 6.97 20.13
C TYR A 337 4.80 7.95 20.31
N ARG A 338 4.54 9.16 20.82
CA ARG A 338 5.58 10.16 21.13
C ARG A 338 6.66 9.68 22.10
N SER A 339 6.39 8.66 22.91
CA SER A 339 7.38 8.06 23.82
C SER A 339 8.30 7.01 23.15
N ILE A 340 8.01 6.60 21.91
CA ILE A 340 8.65 5.47 21.21
C ILE A 340 9.14 5.94 19.82
N LEU A 341 9.77 7.12 19.81
CA LEU A 341 10.23 7.78 18.58
C LEU A 341 11.48 7.11 18.00
N ASN A 342 11.65 7.23 16.68
CA ASN A 342 12.80 6.78 15.91
C ASN A 342 12.91 5.28 15.61
N MET A 343 11.86 4.48 15.82
CA MET A 343 11.84 3.13 15.25
C MET A 343 11.91 3.19 13.71
N ILE A 344 12.69 2.28 13.13
CA ILE A 344 12.88 2.19 11.69
C ILE A 344 12.55 0.77 11.27
N ALA A 345 11.72 0.62 10.24
CA ALA A 345 11.53 -0.65 9.56
C ALA A 345 12.29 -0.62 8.24
N PHE A 346 13.16 -1.61 8.03
CA PHE A 346 13.90 -1.80 6.79
C PHE A 346 13.38 -3.01 6.05
N ARG A 347 13.31 -2.90 4.72
CA ARG A 347 12.92 -4.00 3.83
C ARG A 347 14.15 -4.82 3.46
N ILE A 348 13.93 -6.10 3.22
CA ILE A 348 14.96 -7.05 2.79
C ILE A 348 14.67 -7.39 1.33
N PHE A 349 15.65 -7.15 0.46
CA PHE A 349 15.55 -7.44 -0.97
C PHE A 349 16.53 -8.52 -1.38
N ALA A 350 16.15 -9.32 -2.37
CA ALA A 350 17.08 -10.15 -3.11
C ALA A 350 17.96 -9.30 -4.03
N ASP A 351 19.21 -9.70 -4.19
CA ASP A 351 20.20 -9.04 -5.04
C ASP A 351 20.36 -9.69 -6.43
N LYS A 352 19.80 -10.90 -6.61
CA LYS A 352 19.87 -11.66 -7.86
C LYS A 352 18.64 -12.55 -8.07
N GLU A 353 18.40 -12.90 -9.33
CA GLU A 353 17.36 -13.86 -9.70
C GLU A 353 17.76 -15.31 -9.40
N GLY A 354 16.75 -16.17 -9.24
CA GLY A 354 16.94 -17.61 -9.09
C GLY A 354 15.92 -18.25 -8.16
N VAL A 355 16.27 -19.40 -7.58
CA VAL A 355 15.44 -20.10 -6.59
C VAL A 355 16.03 -19.89 -5.20
N LEU A 356 15.25 -19.27 -4.30
CA LEU A 356 15.64 -19.06 -2.92
C LEU A 356 15.84 -20.41 -2.23
N LYS A 357 17.02 -20.66 -1.66
CA LYS A 357 17.31 -21.87 -0.88
C LYS A 357 17.31 -21.63 0.62
N ASN A 358 17.83 -20.48 1.04
CA ASN A 358 17.90 -20.14 2.45
C ASN A 358 18.05 -18.63 2.66
N ILE A 359 17.53 -18.14 3.79
CA ILE A 359 17.79 -16.80 4.33
C ILE A 359 18.36 -17.02 5.74
N ASP A 360 19.66 -16.78 5.91
CA ASP A 360 20.29 -16.78 7.24
C ASP A 360 20.39 -15.35 7.78
N ALA A 361 19.53 -15.03 8.74
CA ALA A 361 19.51 -13.75 9.46
C ALA A 361 20.01 -13.89 10.92
N SER A 362 20.74 -14.96 11.24
CA SER A 362 21.17 -15.25 12.61
C SER A 362 22.11 -14.20 13.21
N ALA A 363 22.93 -13.55 12.37
CA ALA A 363 23.77 -12.42 12.78
C ALA A 363 22.92 -11.19 13.12
N LEU A 364 21.93 -10.88 12.28
CA LEU A 364 21.00 -9.77 12.48
C LEU A 364 20.20 -9.91 13.78
N ILE A 365 19.67 -11.11 14.06
CA ILE A 365 18.86 -11.38 15.27
C ILE A 365 19.67 -11.21 16.56
N LYS A 366 20.99 -11.39 16.52
CA LYS A 366 21.86 -11.19 17.70
C LYS A 366 22.09 -9.72 18.02
N ASP A 367 21.81 -8.79 17.10
CA ASP A 367 21.92 -7.36 17.36
C ASP A 367 20.76 -6.92 18.27
N LYS A 368 21.10 -6.41 19.46
CA LYS A 368 20.13 -5.92 20.44
C LYS A 368 19.27 -4.74 19.94
N LYS A 369 19.68 -4.08 18.85
CA LYS A 369 18.91 -3.02 18.20
C LYS A 369 17.74 -3.58 17.39
N VAL A 370 17.82 -4.83 16.94
CA VAL A 370 16.78 -5.48 16.14
C VAL A 370 15.69 -5.97 17.08
N LEU A 371 14.48 -5.43 16.91
CA LEU A 371 13.33 -5.74 17.74
C LEU A 371 12.45 -6.82 17.13
N ALA A 372 12.38 -6.88 15.80
CA ALA A 372 11.57 -7.85 15.08
C ALA A 372 12.18 -8.16 13.72
N LEU A 373 11.98 -9.39 13.26
CA LEU A 373 12.30 -9.86 11.92
C LEU A 373 11.05 -10.56 11.38
N ASN A 374 10.55 -10.09 10.25
CA ASN A 374 9.37 -10.63 9.57
C ASN A 374 9.78 -11.08 8.17
N LEU A 375 10.05 -12.38 8.00
CA LEU A 375 10.33 -12.96 6.69
C LEU A 375 9.03 -13.35 6.00
N THR A 376 8.85 -12.90 4.76
CA THR A 376 7.67 -13.19 3.92
C THR A 376 8.00 -14.13 2.76
N SER A 377 9.25 -14.59 2.67
CA SER A 377 9.73 -15.50 1.65
C SER A 377 10.22 -16.81 2.26
N TYR A 378 10.13 -17.89 1.48
CA TYR A 378 10.43 -19.25 1.90
C TYR A 378 11.34 -19.97 0.89
N PRO A 379 12.13 -20.98 1.33
CA PRO A 379 12.89 -21.82 0.41
C PRO A 379 12.02 -22.44 -0.68
N GLY A 380 12.47 -22.37 -1.93
CA GLY A 380 11.75 -22.80 -3.13
C GLY A 380 11.07 -21.65 -3.88
N LYS A 381 10.93 -20.46 -3.28
CA LYS A 381 10.39 -19.28 -3.96
C LYS A 381 11.26 -18.90 -5.15
N ILE A 382 10.62 -18.70 -6.30
CA ILE A 382 11.24 -18.16 -7.51
C ILE A 382 11.37 -16.65 -7.34
N ILE A 383 12.58 -16.13 -7.48
CA ILE A 383 12.90 -14.71 -7.39
C ILE A 383 13.16 -14.18 -8.79
N LYS A 384 12.40 -13.15 -9.16
CA LYS A 384 12.60 -12.33 -10.35
C LYS A 384 12.87 -10.89 -9.92
N LEU A 385 13.78 -10.21 -10.60
CA LEU A 385 14.12 -8.84 -10.26
C LEU A 385 13.22 -7.86 -11.04
N PRO A 386 13.02 -6.64 -10.53
CA PRO A 386 12.40 -5.58 -11.31
C PRO A 386 13.13 -5.35 -12.65
N PRO A 387 12.42 -5.12 -13.77
CA PRO A 387 10.97 -4.87 -13.86
C PRO A 387 10.10 -6.12 -14.11
N ASP A 388 10.66 -7.33 -14.10
CA ASP A 388 9.92 -8.54 -14.44
C ASP A 388 8.92 -8.90 -13.33
N ASP A 389 9.34 -8.75 -12.06
CA ASP A 389 8.50 -8.94 -10.88
C ASP A 389 8.98 -8.00 -9.76
N TYR A 390 8.04 -7.34 -9.08
CA TYR A 390 8.33 -6.40 -8.00
C TYR A 390 8.01 -6.95 -6.61
N ASP A 391 7.38 -8.13 -6.54
CA ASP A 391 6.97 -8.77 -5.29
C ASP A 391 7.93 -9.91 -4.91
N SER A 392 8.35 -10.72 -5.87
CA SER A 392 9.13 -11.94 -5.53
C SER A 392 10.50 -11.65 -4.92
N TRP A 393 11.13 -10.54 -5.28
CA TRP A 393 12.40 -10.09 -4.70
C TRP A 393 12.29 -9.47 -3.30
N VAL A 394 11.09 -9.16 -2.81
CA VAL A 394 10.91 -8.66 -1.43
C VAL A 394 10.86 -9.87 -0.49
N LEU A 395 11.88 -9.98 0.37
CA LEU A 395 12.10 -11.16 1.20
C LEU A 395 11.50 -11.03 2.61
N GLY A 396 11.23 -9.81 3.03
CA GLY A 396 10.70 -9.50 4.35
C GLY A 396 11.10 -8.12 4.82
N ASN A 397 11.03 -7.93 6.14
CA ASN A 397 11.47 -6.70 6.79
C ASN A 397 12.03 -6.98 8.19
N PHE A 398 12.77 -6.03 8.74
CA PHE A 398 13.20 -6.04 10.13
C PHE A 398 13.01 -4.65 10.74
N ILE A 399 12.78 -4.62 12.05
CA ILE A 399 12.52 -3.40 12.81
C ILE A 399 13.68 -3.17 13.74
N VAL A 400 14.20 -1.95 13.75
CA VAL A 400 15.27 -1.52 14.64
C VAL A 400 14.84 -0.35 15.49
N HIS A 401 15.36 -0.31 16.71
CA HIS A 401 15.31 0.87 17.57
C HIS A 401 16.73 1.41 17.75
N PRO A 402 17.11 2.49 17.02
CA PRO A 402 18.44 3.03 17.09
C PRO A 402 18.71 3.58 18.50
N LEU A 403 19.75 3.04 19.15
CA LEU A 403 20.24 3.56 20.42
C LEU A 403 21.04 4.84 20.12
N ASN A 404 20.47 6.02 20.40
CA ASN A 404 21.05 7.39 20.35
C ASN A 404 22.18 7.70 19.33
N ASN A 405 21.96 8.75 18.53
CA ASN A 405 22.98 9.42 17.69
C ASN A 405 23.72 8.56 16.65
N GLU A 406 23.09 7.53 16.07
CA GLU A 406 23.58 7.04 14.78
C GLU A 406 23.30 8.11 13.71
N THR A 407 24.38 8.75 13.27
CA THR A 407 24.36 9.90 12.37
C THR A 407 23.99 9.54 10.92
N ASP A 408 23.94 8.26 10.55
CA ASP A 408 23.52 7.85 9.20
C ASP A 408 22.67 6.56 9.19
N ILE A 409 21.40 6.73 8.85
CA ILE A 409 20.40 5.65 8.68
C ILE A 409 20.79 4.74 7.50
N VAL A 410 21.47 5.27 6.49
CA VAL A 410 21.91 4.50 5.31
C VAL A 410 23.03 3.54 5.67
N ASP A 411 23.95 3.95 6.55
CA ASP A 411 25.00 3.07 7.07
C ASP A 411 24.41 1.95 7.93
N LEU A 412 23.43 2.29 8.78
CA LEU A 412 22.71 1.30 9.57
C LEU A 412 22.03 0.25 8.67
N TYR A 413 21.31 0.69 7.65
CA TYR A 413 20.71 -0.21 6.66
C TYR A 413 21.75 -1.10 5.99
N SER A 414 22.82 -0.49 5.47
CA SER A 414 23.86 -1.18 4.72
C SER A 414 24.58 -2.23 5.57
N LYS A 415 24.80 -1.94 6.86
CA LYS A 415 25.38 -2.88 7.81
C LYS A 415 24.41 -4.04 8.08
N SER A 416 23.16 -3.74 8.43
CA SER A 416 22.17 -4.77 8.75
C SER A 416 21.88 -5.71 7.58
N ILE A 417 21.88 -5.22 6.34
CA ILE A 417 21.71 -6.07 5.16
C ILE A 417 22.90 -7.03 4.97
N ARG A 418 24.13 -6.64 5.32
CA ARG A 418 25.30 -7.55 5.26
C ARG A 418 25.21 -8.69 6.28
N ASP A 419 24.46 -8.49 7.36
CA ASP A 419 24.21 -9.51 8.38
C ASP A 419 23.13 -10.52 7.96
N ILE A 420 22.56 -10.38 6.75
CA ILE A 420 21.64 -11.33 6.12
C ILE A 420 22.37 -12.04 4.99
N GLN A 421 22.53 -13.35 5.10
CA GLN A 421 23.12 -14.17 4.04
C GLN A 421 22.02 -14.85 3.23
N LEU A 422 21.99 -14.56 1.93
CA LEU A 422 21.03 -15.14 0.99
C LEU A 422 21.70 -16.26 0.19
N LYS A 423 21.07 -17.43 0.14
CA LYS A 423 21.43 -18.50 -0.79
C LYS A 423 20.38 -18.59 -1.88
N ILE A 424 20.73 -18.16 -3.08
CA ILE A 424 19.88 -18.23 -4.28
C ILE A 424 20.66 -18.95 -5.38
N ASP A 425 20.09 -20.05 -5.86
CA ASP A 425 20.64 -20.83 -6.97
C ASP A 425 20.10 -20.25 -8.29
N ALA A 426 20.96 -20.13 -9.30
CA ALA A 426 20.53 -19.69 -10.64
C ALA A 426 19.50 -20.66 -11.25
N PHE A 427 18.71 -20.18 -12.20
CA PHE A 427 17.66 -20.95 -12.88
C PHE A 427 18.17 -22.20 -13.59
#